data_AF-A0A942A6F4-F1
#
_entry.id   AF-A0A942A6F4-F1
#
_cell.length_a   1.000
_cell.length_b   1.000
_cell.length_c   1.000
_cell.angle_alpha   90.00
_cell.angle_beta   90.00
_cell.angle_gamma   90.00
#
_symmetry.space_group_name_H-M   'P 1'
#
loop_
_entity.id
_entity.type
_entity.pdbx_description
1 polymer ?
#
loop_
_entity_poly.entity_id
_entity_poly.type
_entity_poly.pdbx_seq_one_letter_code
_entity_poly.pdbx_strand_id
1 'polypeptide(L)'
;MYGSPIGSGDYVVNEAGTAVAADDIGLTLYRGEYDIYLVSYNSQDFYPTANGAKNLIEVSNGKDFMYSNLKGISVQPTSAGENMMSVTLPEPFTRLCSNVVIKVQANRTQPVSVSTLAVSSVNITKLSCNLSYQMGETVWYNGETVPQTGTAGLGETDFSNGNNDNVQAGRENTTPLVILPLIGTDPLEFELNLNIGYMKNGKLTHKIFPYRPKVYKSFLPGMTYEFEFTLTFFGDQEPTDLSLAILEYTTVKFSTDEVGK
;
A
#
# COMPACT_ATOMS: atom_id res chain seq x y z
N MET A 1 20.54 -8.35 -22.38
CA MET A 1 20.00 -7.01 -22.70
C MET A 1 18.52 -7.19 -22.98
N TYR A 2 17.64 -6.73 -22.08
CA TYR A 2 16.21 -6.68 -22.39
C TYR A 2 16.01 -5.62 -23.48
N GLY A 3 15.53 -6.03 -24.65
CA GLY A 3 15.18 -5.10 -25.72
C GLY A 3 13.94 -4.28 -25.37
N SER A 4 13.73 -3.14 -26.04
CA SER A 4 12.52 -2.35 -25.90
C SER A 4 11.27 -3.20 -26.15
N PRO A 5 10.12 -2.90 -25.52
CA PRO A 5 8.89 -3.63 -25.78
C PRO A 5 8.50 -3.34 -27.23
N ILE A 6 8.09 -4.39 -27.95
CA ILE A 6 7.63 -4.28 -29.33
C ILE A 6 6.17 -3.80 -29.42
N GLY A 7 5.47 -3.74 -28.30
CA GLY A 7 4.10 -3.27 -28.14
C GLY A 7 3.74 -3.11 -26.67
N SER A 8 2.72 -2.30 -26.41
CA SER A 8 2.11 -2.10 -25.09
C SER A 8 0.63 -1.82 -25.25
N GLY A 9 -0.15 -2.06 -24.20
CA GLY A 9 -1.56 -1.70 -24.15
C GLY A 9 -2.00 -1.51 -22.71
N ASP A 10 -2.90 -0.56 -22.49
CA ASP A 10 -3.47 -0.27 -21.18
C ASP A 10 -4.82 -0.95 -21.03
N TYR A 11 -5.07 -1.55 -19.87
CA TYR A 11 -6.26 -2.36 -19.62
C TYR A 11 -6.90 -2.02 -18.27
N VAL A 12 -8.23 -2.07 -18.22
CA VAL A 12 -9.02 -1.91 -17.00
C VAL A 12 -9.74 -3.23 -16.71
N VAL A 13 -9.70 -3.68 -15.47
CA VAL A 13 -10.41 -4.88 -15.02
C VAL A 13 -11.85 -4.51 -14.69
N ASN A 14 -12.81 -5.14 -15.34
CA ASN A 14 -14.24 -4.94 -15.07
C ASN A 14 -14.72 -5.76 -13.85
N GLU A 15 -15.98 -5.57 -13.46
CA GLU A 15 -16.59 -6.27 -12.31
C GLU A 15 -16.61 -7.80 -12.47
N ALA A 16 -16.57 -8.30 -13.71
CA ALA A 16 -16.49 -9.73 -14.00
C ALA A 16 -15.05 -10.29 -13.94
N GLY A 17 -14.07 -9.49 -13.52
CA GLY A 17 -12.66 -9.88 -13.45
C GLY A 17 -11.97 -9.99 -14.81
N THR A 18 -12.58 -9.44 -15.87
CA THR A 18 -12.02 -9.45 -17.23
C THR A 18 -11.30 -8.14 -17.52
N ALA A 19 -10.06 -8.22 -17.98
CA ALA A 19 -9.31 -7.06 -18.45
C ALA A 19 -9.75 -6.66 -19.87
N VAL A 20 -10.24 -5.43 -20.02
CA VAL A 20 -10.63 -4.84 -21.31
C VAL A 20 -9.71 -3.67 -21.64
N ALA A 21 -9.41 -3.47 -22.93
CA ALA A 21 -8.55 -2.37 -23.36
C ALA A 21 -9.17 -1.02 -22.97
N ALA A 22 -8.35 -0.11 -22.43
CA ALA A 22 -8.82 1.21 -22.03
C ALA A 22 -9.18 2.10 -23.23
N ASP A 23 -8.60 1.83 -24.41
CA ASP A 23 -8.74 2.59 -25.64
C ASP A 23 -9.51 1.83 -26.75
N ASP A 24 -10.19 0.74 -26.41
CA ASP A 24 -10.86 -0.20 -27.32
C ASP A 24 -9.94 -0.92 -28.35
N ILE A 25 -8.63 -0.63 -28.36
CA ILE A 25 -7.66 -1.22 -29.30
C ILE A 25 -6.79 -2.25 -28.59
N GLY A 26 -6.24 -1.90 -27.44
CA GLY A 26 -5.35 -2.75 -26.64
C GLY A 26 -4.03 -3.09 -27.34
N LEU A 27 -3.35 -4.10 -26.81
CA LEU A 27 -2.09 -4.60 -27.35
C LEU A 27 -2.30 -5.32 -28.69
N THR A 28 -1.79 -4.72 -29.77
CA THR A 28 -1.79 -5.32 -31.11
C THR A 28 -0.42 -5.92 -31.43
N LEU A 29 -0.40 -7.19 -31.83
CA LEU A 29 0.82 -7.93 -32.17
C LEU A 29 0.63 -8.70 -33.49
N TYR A 30 1.72 -8.92 -34.21
CA TYR A 30 1.72 -9.88 -35.32
C TYR A 30 1.63 -11.31 -34.79
N ARG A 31 1.33 -12.27 -35.67
CA ARG A 31 1.37 -13.69 -35.31
C ARG A 31 2.80 -14.08 -34.90
N GLY A 32 2.96 -14.71 -33.75
CA GLY A 32 4.27 -15.10 -33.24
C GLY A 32 4.24 -15.54 -31.79
N GLU A 33 5.42 -15.88 -31.25
CA GLU A 33 5.61 -16.22 -29.85
C GLU A 33 6.09 -14.98 -29.08
N TYR A 34 5.43 -14.68 -27.96
CA TYR A 34 5.71 -13.50 -27.15
C TYR A 34 5.73 -13.80 -25.66
N ASP A 35 6.58 -13.07 -24.94
CA ASP A 35 6.46 -12.90 -23.49
C ASP A 35 5.67 -11.62 -23.22
N ILE A 36 4.62 -11.71 -22.41
CA ILE A 36 3.79 -10.58 -22.00
C ILE A 36 4.03 -10.31 -20.51
N TYR A 37 4.42 -9.08 -20.19
CA TYR A 37 4.63 -8.63 -18.82
C TYR A 37 3.48 -7.72 -18.41
N LEU A 38 2.83 -8.04 -17.30
CA LEU A 38 1.72 -7.27 -16.77
C LEU A 38 2.14 -6.58 -15.49
N VAL A 39 1.79 -5.30 -15.36
CA VAL A 39 2.08 -4.48 -14.19
C VAL A 39 0.85 -3.65 -13.83
N SER A 40 0.64 -3.39 -12.55
CA SER A 40 -0.50 -2.61 -12.08
C SER A 40 -0.18 -1.88 -10.77
N TYR A 41 -0.88 -0.78 -10.52
CA TYR A 41 -0.93 -0.10 -9.22
C TYR A 41 -2.20 -0.41 -8.43
N ASN A 42 -2.99 -1.41 -8.85
CA ASN A 42 -4.30 -1.75 -8.27
C ASN A 42 -5.22 -0.52 -8.16
N SER A 43 -5.19 0.33 -9.18
CA SER A 43 -5.90 1.60 -9.22
C SER A 43 -6.58 1.74 -10.57
N GLN A 44 -7.76 2.37 -10.58
CA GLN A 44 -8.46 2.73 -11.81
C GLN A 44 -7.91 4.00 -12.45
N ASP A 45 -7.29 4.87 -11.65
CA ASP A 45 -6.86 6.21 -12.07
C ASP A 45 -5.38 6.28 -12.45
N PHE A 46 -4.58 5.32 -11.96
CA PHE A 46 -3.13 5.33 -12.13
C PHE A 46 -2.63 3.95 -12.55
N TYR A 47 -1.74 3.94 -13.54
CA TYR A 47 -1.07 2.73 -13.99
C TYR A 47 0.45 2.96 -14.11
N PRO A 48 1.27 1.91 -13.99
CA PRO A 48 2.72 2.04 -14.09
C PRO A 48 3.14 2.37 -15.52
N THR A 49 4.04 3.34 -15.70
CA THR A 49 4.60 3.70 -17.00
C THR A 49 6.09 3.39 -17.03
N ALA A 50 6.55 2.73 -18.09
CA ALA A 50 7.96 2.45 -18.28
C ALA A 50 8.72 3.67 -18.79
N ASN A 51 9.90 3.93 -18.23
CA ASN A 51 10.83 4.94 -18.71
C ASN A 51 11.53 4.46 -20.00
N GLY A 52 10.85 4.66 -21.14
CA GLY A 52 11.43 4.50 -22.48
C GLY A 52 12.15 3.16 -22.71
N ALA A 53 13.27 3.20 -23.45
CA ALA A 53 13.98 2.04 -24.00
C ALA A 53 14.61 1.04 -23.01
N LYS A 54 14.31 1.14 -21.70
CA LYS A 54 14.90 0.29 -20.65
C LYS A 54 13.92 -0.65 -19.95
N ASN A 55 12.63 -0.59 -20.27
CA ASN A 55 11.58 -1.40 -19.60
C ASN A 55 11.64 -1.29 -18.07
N LEU A 56 12.00 -0.10 -17.59
CA LEU A 56 12.20 0.19 -16.18
C LEU A 56 11.06 1.08 -15.69
N ILE A 57 10.44 0.69 -14.58
CA ILE A 57 9.34 1.43 -13.96
C ILE A 57 9.83 1.96 -12.63
N GLU A 58 9.70 3.27 -12.44
CA GLU A 58 9.99 3.92 -11.15
C GLU A 58 8.73 3.93 -10.28
N VAL A 59 8.84 3.42 -9.06
CA VAL A 59 7.72 3.31 -8.13
C VAL A 59 8.06 4.04 -6.84
N SER A 60 7.12 4.87 -6.36
CA SER A 60 7.20 5.56 -5.07
C SER A 60 6.32 4.88 -4.01
N ASN A 61 6.54 5.18 -2.73
CA ASN A 61 5.60 4.82 -1.67
C ASN A 61 4.18 5.34 -1.99
N GLY A 62 3.16 4.64 -1.49
CA GLY A 62 1.74 4.92 -1.74
C GLY A 62 1.18 4.31 -3.03
N LYS A 63 1.98 3.57 -3.81
CA LYS A 63 1.54 2.86 -5.02
C LYS A 63 1.53 1.35 -4.78
N ASP A 64 0.38 0.68 -4.95
CA ASP A 64 0.21 -0.79 -4.79
C ASP A 64 0.76 -1.54 -6.01
N PHE A 65 2.09 -1.49 -6.18
CA PHE A 65 2.74 -2.09 -7.33
C PHE A 65 2.71 -3.62 -7.27
N MET A 66 2.20 -4.18 -8.36
CA MET A 66 2.07 -5.62 -8.57
C MET A 66 2.42 -6.00 -9.99
N TYR A 67 2.86 -7.24 -10.17
CA TYR A 67 3.24 -7.78 -11.47
C TYR A 67 2.65 -9.17 -11.70
N SER A 68 2.56 -9.54 -12.97
CA SER A 68 2.35 -10.91 -13.44
C SER A 68 3.09 -11.08 -14.77
N ASN A 69 3.29 -12.32 -15.20
CA ASN A 69 3.92 -12.59 -16.48
C ASN A 69 3.26 -13.78 -17.18
N LEU A 70 3.30 -13.73 -18.51
CA LEU A 70 2.88 -14.79 -19.39
C LEU A 70 4.04 -15.05 -20.33
N LYS A 71 4.55 -16.27 -20.34
CA LYS A 71 5.76 -16.65 -21.07
C LYS A 71 5.42 -17.59 -22.22
N GLY A 72 6.03 -17.37 -23.38
CA GLY A 72 5.81 -18.22 -24.56
C GLY A 72 4.36 -18.28 -25.01
N ILE A 73 3.69 -17.11 -25.07
CA ILE A 73 2.33 -17.00 -25.58
C ILE A 73 2.37 -16.98 -27.11
N SER A 74 1.74 -18.00 -27.71
CA SER A 74 1.52 -18.08 -29.15
C SER A 74 0.36 -17.18 -29.57
N VAL A 75 0.68 -15.97 -30.03
CA VAL A 75 -0.30 -15.00 -30.49
C VAL A 75 -0.81 -15.40 -31.87
N GLN A 76 -2.10 -15.73 -31.92
CA GLN A 76 -2.86 -16.01 -33.14
C GLN A 76 -4.36 -15.82 -32.87
N PRO A 77 -5.18 -15.56 -33.90
CA PRO A 77 -6.63 -15.45 -33.72
C PRO A 77 -7.22 -16.73 -33.13
N THR A 78 -8.20 -16.57 -32.22
CA THR A 78 -8.87 -17.71 -31.58
C THR A 78 -9.75 -18.48 -32.56
N SER A 79 -10.29 -17.82 -33.59
CA SER A 79 -11.10 -18.44 -34.65
C SER A 79 -10.67 -17.98 -36.05
N ALA A 80 -10.96 -18.81 -37.06
CA ALA A 80 -10.70 -18.47 -38.45
C ALA A 80 -11.54 -17.26 -38.90
N GLY A 81 -10.89 -16.24 -39.44
CA GLY A 81 -11.54 -14.98 -39.87
C GLY A 81 -11.60 -13.89 -38.78
N GLU A 82 -11.13 -14.18 -37.57
CA GLU A 82 -11.02 -13.20 -36.49
C GLU A 82 -9.61 -12.60 -36.40
N ASN A 83 -9.48 -11.51 -35.65
CA ASN A 83 -8.22 -10.82 -35.37
C ASN A 83 -7.92 -10.67 -33.87
N MET A 84 -8.75 -11.28 -33.02
CA MET A 84 -8.66 -11.19 -31.56
C MET A 84 -8.18 -12.50 -30.95
N MET A 85 -7.51 -12.39 -29.80
CA MET A 85 -7.09 -13.50 -28.95
C MET A 85 -7.47 -13.19 -27.51
N SER A 86 -7.92 -14.20 -26.76
CA SER A 86 -8.04 -14.12 -25.31
C SER A 86 -6.99 -15.00 -24.65
N VAL A 87 -6.36 -14.49 -23.59
CA VAL A 87 -5.38 -15.22 -22.79
C VAL A 87 -5.85 -15.25 -21.34
N THR A 88 -5.83 -16.43 -20.73
CA THR A 88 -6.15 -16.56 -19.31
C THR A 88 -4.88 -16.37 -18.49
N LEU A 89 -4.94 -15.54 -17.45
CA LEU A 89 -3.83 -15.43 -16.50
C LEU A 89 -3.80 -16.68 -15.62
N PRO A 90 -2.69 -17.46 -15.61
CA PRO A 90 -2.61 -18.69 -14.83
C PRO A 90 -2.44 -18.43 -13.34
N GLU A 91 -1.83 -17.30 -12.98
CA GLU A 91 -1.60 -16.89 -11.60
C GLU A 91 -2.06 -15.44 -11.38
N PRO A 92 -2.56 -15.13 -10.17
CA PRO A 92 -2.92 -13.77 -9.83
C PRO A 92 -1.67 -12.87 -9.78
N PHE A 93 -1.90 -11.56 -9.83
CA PHE A 93 -0.83 -10.59 -9.61
C PHE A 93 -0.16 -10.77 -8.24
N THR A 94 1.17 -10.69 -8.26
CA THR A 94 2.03 -10.71 -7.07
C THR A 94 2.42 -9.29 -6.70
N ARG A 95 2.22 -8.92 -5.42
CA ARG A 95 2.58 -7.60 -4.89
C ARG A 95 4.06 -7.55 -4.54
N LEU A 96 4.71 -6.44 -4.90
CA LEU A 96 6.09 -6.16 -4.51
C LEU A 96 6.22 -5.11 -3.41
N CYS A 97 5.09 -4.59 -2.93
CA CYS A 97 5.01 -3.67 -1.79
C CYS A 97 4.48 -4.37 -0.54
N SER A 98 4.59 -3.70 0.60
CA SER A 98 3.93 -4.08 1.85
C SER A 98 2.74 -3.15 2.10
N ASN A 99 1.74 -3.65 2.83
CA ASN A 99 0.68 -2.80 3.37
C ASN A 99 0.96 -2.48 4.85
N VAL A 100 0.57 -1.29 5.29
CA VAL A 100 0.66 -0.88 6.68
C VAL A 100 -0.74 -0.55 7.20
N VAL A 101 -1.04 -1.09 8.38
CA VAL A 101 -2.23 -0.75 9.15
C VAL A 101 -1.78 0.04 10.38
N ILE A 102 -2.39 1.20 10.59
CA ILE A 102 -2.20 2.04 11.77
C ILE A 102 -3.50 2.00 12.56
N LYS A 103 -3.37 1.64 13.84
CA LYS A 103 -4.48 1.59 14.76
C LYS A 103 -4.19 2.46 15.97
N VAL A 104 -5.12 3.32 16.34
CA VAL A 104 -4.98 4.21 17.50
C VAL A 104 -6.16 4.04 18.44
N GLN A 105 -5.86 3.84 19.72
CA GLN A 105 -6.87 3.79 20.77
C GLN A 105 -6.36 4.43 22.07
N ALA A 106 -7.30 4.86 22.91
CA ALA A 106 -7.00 5.23 24.29
C ALA A 106 -6.78 3.96 25.13
N ASN A 107 -5.86 4.00 26.09
CA ASN A 107 -5.76 3.03 27.17
C ASN A 107 -7.05 3.05 28.02
N ARG A 108 -7.45 1.90 28.56
CA ARG A 108 -8.64 1.75 29.42
C ARG A 108 -8.53 2.55 30.70
N THR A 109 -7.34 2.60 31.26
CA THR A 109 -7.04 3.36 32.47
C THR A 109 -6.20 4.57 32.09
N GLN A 110 -6.75 5.77 32.30
CA GLN A 110 -6.09 7.03 31.98
C GLN A 110 -6.03 7.90 33.24
N PRO A 111 -4.90 8.56 33.52
CA PRO A 111 -4.80 9.56 34.58
C PRO A 111 -5.80 10.71 34.42
N VAL A 112 -6.01 11.17 33.19
CA VAL A 112 -7.02 12.16 32.82
C VAL A 112 -7.99 11.54 31.83
N SER A 113 -9.29 11.66 32.10
CA SER A 113 -10.32 11.13 31.21
C SER A 113 -10.30 11.83 29.85
N VAL A 114 -10.20 11.02 28.80
CA VAL A 114 -10.35 11.46 27.42
C VAL A 114 -11.82 11.31 27.03
N SER A 115 -12.43 12.38 26.57
CA SER A 115 -13.82 12.43 26.12
C SER A 115 -13.94 12.07 24.65
N THR A 116 -13.04 12.58 23.80
CA THR A 116 -12.99 12.26 22.37
C THR A 116 -11.55 12.07 21.93
N LEU A 117 -11.37 11.23 20.91
CA LEU A 117 -10.07 10.99 20.29
C LEU A 117 -10.27 10.95 18.78
N ALA A 118 -9.40 11.62 18.04
CA ALA A 118 -9.29 11.52 16.60
C ALA A 118 -7.82 11.51 16.17
N VAL A 119 -7.53 10.78 15.10
CA VAL A 119 -6.23 10.83 14.44
C VAL A 119 -6.30 11.93 13.41
N SER A 120 -5.57 13.02 13.61
CA SER A 120 -5.54 14.14 12.66
C SER A 120 -4.58 13.87 11.50
N SER A 121 -3.44 13.24 11.78
CA SER A 121 -2.54 12.75 10.74
C SER A 121 -1.56 11.71 11.27
N VAL A 122 -1.06 10.88 10.36
CA VAL A 122 0.13 10.04 10.55
C VAL A 122 1.09 10.37 9.42
N ASN A 123 2.33 10.73 9.73
CA ASN A 123 3.41 10.76 8.75
C ASN A 123 4.48 9.76 9.18
N ILE A 124 5.00 9.00 8.21
CA ILE A 124 6.11 8.07 8.41
C ILE A 124 7.24 8.56 7.50
N THR A 125 8.41 8.76 8.08
CA THR A 125 9.64 9.11 7.35
C THR A 125 10.69 8.01 7.52
N LYS A 126 11.82 8.16 6.84
CA LYS A 126 12.88 7.13 6.78
C LYS A 126 12.42 5.82 6.13
N LEU A 127 11.45 5.92 5.22
CA LEU A 127 11.05 4.80 4.36
C LEU A 127 12.03 4.63 3.21
N SER A 128 11.91 3.51 2.51
CA SER A 128 12.63 3.27 1.26
C SER A 128 12.38 4.42 0.27
N CYS A 129 13.41 4.88 -0.44
CA CYS A 129 13.22 5.82 -1.55
C CYS A 129 12.44 5.15 -2.70
N ASN A 130 12.27 5.85 -3.81
CA ASN A 130 11.70 5.23 -5.01
C ASN A 130 12.53 4.01 -5.41
N LEU A 131 11.85 2.95 -5.82
CA LEU A 131 12.44 1.71 -6.28
C LEU A 131 12.17 1.53 -7.77
N SER A 132 13.17 1.05 -8.49
CA SER A 132 13.01 0.69 -9.90
C SER A 132 12.61 -0.79 -10.06
N TYR A 133 11.67 -1.07 -10.96
CA TYR A 133 11.27 -2.42 -11.37
C TYR A 133 11.61 -2.66 -12.83
N GLN A 134 12.31 -3.76 -13.11
CA GLN A 134 12.60 -4.22 -14.47
C GLN A 134 11.51 -5.19 -14.91
N MET A 135 10.84 -4.90 -16.04
CA MET A 135 9.75 -5.76 -16.54
C MET A 135 10.19 -7.22 -16.68
N GLY A 136 9.38 -8.11 -16.10
CA GLY A 136 9.60 -9.55 -16.12
C GLY A 136 10.38 -10.11 -14.94
N GLU A 137 10.99 -9.25 -14.14
CA GLU A 137 11.64 -9.65 -12.90
C GLU A 137 10.60 -9.93 -11.80
N THR A 138 11.04 -10.69 -10.79
CA THR A 138 10.22 -11.05 -9.62
C THR A 138 10.62 -10.28 -8.36
N VAL A 139 11.63 -9.41 -8.48
CA VAL A 139 12.19 -8.59 -7.42
C VAL A 139 12.49 -7.19 -7.94
N TRP A 140 12.70 -6.25 -7.01
CA TRP A 140 13.09 -4.89 -7.36
C TRP A 140 14.49 -4.83 -7.98
N TYR A 141 14.66 -4.01 -9.01
CA TYR A 141 15.92 -3.76 -9.71
C TYR A 141 16.64 -2.55 -9.10
N ASN A 142 17.15 -2.70 -7.88
CA ASN A 142 17.91 -1.65 -7.21
C ASN A 142 19.27 -2.19 -6.76
N GLY A 143 20.23 -1.29 -6.58
CA GLY A 143 21.53 -1.65 -6.00
C GLY A 143 21.39 -2.16 -4.56
N GLU A 144 22.49 -2.68 -4.02
CA GLU A 144 22.52 -3.27 -2.67
C GLU A 144 22.14 -2.29 -1.56
N THR A 145 22.34 -0.98 -1.77
CA THR A 145 22.02 0.07 -0.81
C THR A 145 20.90 0.96 -1.35
N VAL A 146 19.73 0.90 -0.70
CA VAL A 146 18.61 1.80 -0.96
C VAL A 146 18.52 2.85 0.15
N PRO A 147 18.62 4.15 -0.14
CA PRO A 147 18.48 5.20 0.86
C PRO A 147 17.11 5.22 1.56
N GLN A 148 17.13 5.49 2.88
CA GLN A 148 15.93 5.71 3.69
C GLN A 148 15.47 7.17 3.68
N THR A 149 15.03 7.66 2.52
CA THR A 149 14.58 9.05 2.33
C THR A 149 13.10 9.19 1.98
N GLY A 150 12.40 8.07 1.82
CA GLY A 150 10.98 8.04 1.50
C GLY A 150 10.10 8.50 2.65
N THR A 151 8.89 8.93 2.28
CA THR A 151 7.83 9.30 3.21
C THR A 151 6.50 8.76 2.73
N ALA A 152 5.58 8.58 3.67
CA ALA A 152 4.18 8.25 3.41
C ALA A 152 3.33 8.80 4.56
N GLY A 153 2.05 9.07 4.33
CA GLY A 153 1.19 9.59 5.37
C GLY A 153 -0.28 9.39 5.10
N LEU A 154 -1.06 9.62 6.15
CA LEU A 154 -2.50 9.52 6.21
C LEU A 154 -3.04 10.79 6.89
N GLY A 155 -4.15 11.31 6.38
CA GLY A 155 -4.88 12.43 6.95
C GLY A 155 -6.05 11.99 7.82
N GLU A 156 -6.77 12.96 8.38
CA GLU A 156 -7.90 12.72 9.28
C GLU A 156 -9.02 11.88 8.64
N THR A 157 -9.28 12.08 7.35
CA THR A 157 -10.33 11.36 6.60
C THR A 157 -9.97 9.92 6.28
N ASP A 158 -8.71 9.51 6.51
CA ASP A 158 -8.23 8.17 6.22
C ASP A 158 -8.45 7.20 7.38
N PHE A 159 -9.10 7.62 8.48
CA PHE A 159 -9.34 6.78 9.66
C PHE A 159 -10.83 6.52 9.91
N SER A 160 -11.12 5.29 10.29
CA SER A 160 -12.42 4.90 10.83
C SER A 160 -12.71 5.63 12.14
N ASN A 161 -13.99 5.85 12.42
CA ASN A 161 -14.47 6.43 13.68
C ASN A 161 -13.82 7.78 14.03
N GLY A 162 -13.60 8.63 13.02
CA GLY A 162 -13.10 10.00 13.20
C GLY A 162 -13.95 10.77 14.21
N ASN A 163 -13.35 11.12 15.35
CA ASN A 163 -13.94 11.89 16.44
C ASN A 163 -15.13 11.21 17.16
N ASN A 164 -14.96 9.95 17.60
CA ASN A 164 -15.94 9.21 18.40
C ASN A 164 -15.65 9.28 19.92
N ASP A 165 -16.71 9.33 20.73
CA ASP A 165 -16.69 9.32 22.21
C ASP A 165 -16.23 7.97 22.80
N ASN A 166 -16.39 6.87 22.06
CA ASN A 166 -15.81 5.59 22.46
C ASN A 166 -14.31 5.56 22.12
N VAL A 167 -13.52 6.22 22.96
CA VAL A 167 -12.07 6.37 22.77
C VAL A 167 -11.28 5.07 22.90
N GLN A 168 -11.88 4.03 23.47
CA GLN A 168 -11.31 2.68 23.61
C GLN A 168 -11.49 1.82 22.35
N ALA A 169 -12.38 2.20 21.44
CA ALA A 169 -12.46 1.56 20.14
C ALA A 169 -11.27 1.97 19.27
N GLY A 170 -10.69 1.02 18.55
CA GLY A 170 -9.60 1.28 17.60
C GLY A 170 -10.04 2.20 16.46
N ARG A 171 -9.18 3.16 16.13
CA ARG A 171 -9.23 3.97 14.91
C ARG A 171 -8.21 3.41 13.95
N GLU A 172 -8.70 2.65 12.99
CA GLU A 172 -7.88 2.00 11.96
C GLU A 172 -7.95 2.80 10.67
N ASN A 173 -6.85 2.87 9.92
CA ASN A 173 -6.86 3.50 8.61
C ASN A 173 -7.73 2.72 7.62
N THR A 174 -8.62 3.42 6.94
CA THR A 174 -9.49 2.89 5.88
C THR A 174 -8.85 3.03 4.50
N THR A 175 -7.92 3.97 4.35
CA THR A 175 -7.13 4.14 3.12
C THR A 175 -5.89 3.25 3.19
N PRO A 176 -5.60 2.45 2.16
CA PRO A 176 -4.39 1.62 2.12
C PRO A 176 -3.11 2.45 2.25
N LEU A 177 -2.24 2.09 3.19
CA LEU A 177 -0.93 2.71 3.35
C LEU A 177 0.13 1.76 2.79
N VAL A 178 0.43 1.92 1.51
CA VAL A 178 1.35 1.03 0.79
C VAL A 178 2.79 1.54 0.89
N ILE A 179 3.68 0.68 1.33
CA ILE A 179 5.08 0.99 1.57
C ILE A 179 5.97 0.10 0.71
N LEU A 180 7.00 0.69 0.12
CA LEU A 180 8.03 -0.03 -0.62
C LEU A 180 8.90 -0.87 0.33
N PRO A 181 9.40 -2.04 -0.10
CA PRO A 181 10.28 -2.84 0.73
C PRO A 181 11.47 -2.06 1.25
N LEU A 182 11.85 -2.39 2.48
CA LEU A 182 12.84 -1.66 3.23
C LEU A 182 13.64 -2.64 4.09
N ILE A 183 14.95 -2.47 4.08
CA ILE A 183 15.84 -3.05 5.08
C ILE A 183 15.97 -2.01 6.20
N GLY A 184 15.50 -2.33 7.40
CA GLY A 184 15.42 -1.41 8.53
C GLY A 184 16.77 -1.09 9.18
N THR A 185 17.67 -0.45 8.43
CA THR A 185 19.00 -0.04 8.92
C THR A 185 18.94 1.16 9.86
N ASP A 186 18.05 2.12 9.58
CA ASP A 186 17.71 3.25 10.42
C ASP A 186 16.27 3.11 10.93
N PRO A 187 15.95 3.64 12.12
CA PRO A 187 14.60 3.59 12.64
C PRO A 187 13.66 4.46 11.80
N LEU A 188 12.46 3.95 11.54
CA LEU A 188 11.34 4.73 11.05
C LEU A 188 11.01 5.81 12.06
N GLU A 189 10.65 7.00 11.57
CA GLU A 189 10.19 8.09 12.42
C GLU A 189 8.73 8.39 12.09
N PHE A 190 7.87 8.22 13.08
CA PHE A 190 6.47 8.56 12.98
C PHE A 190 6.26 10.00 13.48
N GLU A 191 5.29 10.69 12.91
CA GLU A 191 4.67 11.88 13.48
C GLU A 191 3.16 11.66 13.49
N LEU A 192 2.64 11.28 14.65
CA LEU A 192 1.23 11.02 14.91
C LEU A 192 0.63 12.25 15.59
N ASN A 193 -0.26 12.96 14.90
CA ASN A 193 -1.00 14.08 15.47
C ASN A 193 -2.36 13.59 15.94
N LEU A 194 -2.60 13.59 17.25
CA LEU A 194 -3.87 13.20 17.83
C LEU A 194 -4.63 14.42 18.32
N ASN A 195 -5.87 14.59 17.87
CA ASN A 195 -6.80 15.54 18.44
C ASN A 195 -7.52 14.88 19.62
N ILE A 196 -7.25 15.39 20.81
CA ILE A 196 -7.73 14.83 22.08
C ILE A 196 -8.71 15.83 22.70
N GLY A 197 -9.95 15.40 22.90
CA GLY A 197 -10.94 16.10 23.69
C GLY A 197 -10.90 15.65 25.15
N TYR A 198 -10.80 16.60 26.08
CA TYR A 198 -10.76 16.34 27.51
C TYR A 198 -11.41 17.47 28.30
N MET A 199 -11.88 17.19 29.51
CA MET A 199 -12.50 18.18 30.38
C MET A 199 -11.43 18.98 31.12
N LYS A 200 -11.41 20.29 30.91
CA LYS A 200 -10.55 21.23 31.63
C LYS A 200 -11.42 22.25 32.35
N ASN A 201 -11.32 22.31 33.68
CA ASN A 201 -12.13 23.20 34.52
C ASN A 201 -13.64 23.13 34.21
N GLY A 202 -14.15 21.91 33.98
CA GLY A 202 -15.57 21.69 33.64
C GLY A 202 -15.97 22.01 32.20
N LYS A 203 -15.02 22.37 31.32
CA LYS A 203 -15.27 22.65 29.91
C LYS A 203 -14.55 21.63 29.00
N LEU A 204 -15.28 21.07 28.04
CA LEU A 204 -14.68 20.24 26.98
C LEU A 204 -13.72 21.09 26.15
N THR A 205 -12.48 20.65 26.09
CA THR A 205 -11.39 21.31 25.37
C THR A 205 -10.77 20.31 24.42
N HIS A 206 -10.49 20.73 23.19
CA HIS A 206 -9.79 19.94 22.19
C HIS A 206 -8.38 20.51 21.99
N LYS A 207 -7.39 19.64 21.88
CA LYS A 207 -6.02 20.03 21.57
C LYS A 207 -5.36 18.93 20.74
N ILE A 208 -4.55 19.36 19.77
CA ILE A 208 -3.72 18.47 18.97
C ILE A 208 -2.40 18.25 19.70
N PHE A 209 -2.03 16.99 19.89
CA PHE A 209 -0.77 16.57 20.49
C PHE A 209 0.05 15.78 19.46
N PRO A 210 1.28 16.21 19.15
CA PRO A 210 2.19 15.46 18.30
C PRO A 210 2.94 14.39 19.11
N TYR A 211 2.96 13.17 18.60
CA TYR A 211 3.76 12.05 19.11
C TYR A 211 4.76 11.59 18.07
N ARG A 212 6.00 11.38 18.47
CA ARG A 212 7.10 11.04 17.54
C ARG A 212 7.84 9.75 17.91
N PRO A 213 7.17 8.60 17.94
CA PRO A 213 7.83 7.33 18.22
C PRO A 213 8.77 6.95 17.07
N LYS A 214 9.86 6.28 17.44
CA LYS A 214 10.84 5.73 16.50
C LYS A 214 10.90 4.21 16.64
N VAL A 215 10.98 3.50 15.52
CA VAL A 215 10.92 2.03 15.50
C VAL A 215 11.82 1.44 14.43
N TYR A 216 12.60 0.42 14.80
CA TYR A 216 13.37 -0.37 13.82
C TYR A 216 12.44 -1.38 13.16
N LYS A 217 12.31 -1.29 11.83
CA LYS A 217 11.46 -2.22 11.08
C LYS A 217 11.93 -2.39 9.63
N SER A 218 11.87 -3.63 9.17
CA SER A 218 11.98 -3.98 7.76
C SER A 218 10.60 -4.31 7.18
N PHE A 219 10.41 -3.98 5.90
CA PHE A 219 9.19 -4.25 5.14
C PHE A 219 9.50 -5.24 4.02
N LEU A 220 8.80 -6.37 4.00
CA LEU A 220 8.96 -7.41 2.99
C LEU A 220 7.81 -7.38 1.97
N PRO A 221 8.07 -7.67 0.69
CA PRO A 221 7.03 -7.77 -0.34
C PRO A 221 5.85 -8.67 0.06
N GLY A 222 4.62 -8.23 -0.22
CA GLY A 222 3.38 -9.00 -0.02
C GLY A 222 2.90 -9.12 1.44
N MET A 223 3.66 -8.59 2.39
CA MET A 223 3.35 -8.63 3.81
C MET A 223 2.50 -7.44 4.24
N THR A 224 1.76 -7.62 5.33
CA THR A 224 1.09 -6.52 6.01
C THR A 224 1.58 -6.40 7.45
N TYR A 225 1.79 -5.15 7.87
CA TYR A 225 2.31 -4.80 9.18
C TYR A 225 1.34 -3.88 9.88
N GLU A 226 1.00 -4.21 11.13
CA GLU A 226 0.11 -3.39 11.94
C GLU A 226 0.89 -2.73 13.08
N PHE A 227 0.71 -1.42 13.20
CA PHE A 227 1.23 -0.61 14.29
C PHE A 227 0.05 -0.14 15.15
N GLU A 228 -0.06 -0.72 16.34
CA GLU A 228 -1.07 -0.35 17.32
C GLU A 228 -0.46 0.66 18.30
N PHE A 229 -1.00 1.88 18.29
CA PHE A 229 -0.66 2.94 19.21
C PHE A 229 -1.71 3.04 20.32
N THR A 230 -1.28 2.93 21.57
CA THR A 230 -2.15 3.07 22.75
C THR A 230 -1.77 4.33 23.53
N LEU A 231 -2.69 5.30 23.53
CA LEU A 231 -2.55 6.59 24.20
C LEU A 231 -2.77 6.45 25.71
N THR A 232 -1.91 7.02 26.55
CA THR A 232 -2.15 7.21 27.98
C THR A 232 -2.04 8.69 28.34
N PHE A 233 -3.17 9.40 28.47
CA PHE A 233 -3.26 10.86 28.62
C PHE A 233 -3.10 11.34 30.07
N PHE A 234 -2.16 12.27 30.28
CA PHE A 234 -1.84 12.85 31.59
C PHE A 234 -2.37 14.29 31.77
N GLY A 235 -3.13 14.80 30.80
CA GLY A 235 -3.56 16.20 30.76
C GLY A 235 -2.70 17.04 29.83
N ASP A 236 -2.83 18.36 29.93
CA ASP A 236 -2.25 19.31 28.97
C ASP A 236 -0.90 19.91 29.37
N GLN A 237 -0.33 19.41 30.46
CA GLN A 237 1.04 19.62 30.93
C GLN A 237 1.85 18.38 30.47
N GLU A 238 2.87 18.55 29.63
CA GLU A 238 3.61 17.45 28.97
C GLU A 238 4.32 16.43 29.90
N PRO A 239 4.76 15.25 29.42
CA PRO A 239 4.41 14.58 28.16
C PRO A 239 3.34 13.51 28.39
N THR A 240 2.39 13.45 27.46
CA THR A 240 1.49 12.32 27.35
C THR A 240 2.25 11.11 26.80
N ASP A 241 1.98 9.91 27.32
CA ASP A 241 2.67 8.71 26.88
C ASP A 241 1.92 8.00 25.74
N LEU A 242 2.67 7.40 24.82
CA LEU A 242 2.16 6.63 23.70
C LEU A 242 2.98 5.35 23.57
N SER A 243 2.35 4.21 23.86
CA SER A 243 2.96 2.91 23.64
C SER A 243 2.68 2.42 22.22
N LEU A 244 3.63 1.68 21.65
CA LEU A 244 3.54 1.09 20.32
C LEU A 244 3.70 -0.43 20.41
N ALA A 245 2.74 -1.16 19.85
CA ALA A 245 2.83 -2.59 19.60
C ALA A 245 2.87 -2.85 18.09
N ILE A 246 3.62 -3.87 17.67
CA ILE A 246 3.77 -4.24 16.27
C ILE A 246 3.25 -5.66 16.08
N LEU A 247 2.28 -5.83 15.19
CA LEU A 247 1.75 -7.12 14.79
C LEU A 247 2.11 -7.37 13.32
N GLU A 248 2.42 -8.62 13.01
CA GLU A 248 2.78 -9.04 11.66
C GLU A 248 1.82 -10.13 11.19
N TYR A 249 1.41 -10.06 9.94
CA TYR A 249 0.65 -11.12 9.32
C TYR A 249 1.07 -11.30 7.86
N THR A 250 1.21 -12.57 7.48
CA THR A 250 1.34 -12.96 6.08
C THR A 250 -0.04 -12.93 5.46
N THR A 251 -0.20 -12.17 4.39
CA THR A 251 -1.41 -12.25 3.58
C THR A 251 -1.40 -13.59 2.83
N VAL A 252 -1.89 -14.66 3.46
CA VAL A 252 -2.17 -15.91 2.75
C VAL A 252 -3.48 -15.69 2.01
N LYS A 253 -3.41 -15.38 0.71
CA LYS A 253 -4.59 -15.45 -0.14
C LYS A 253 -4.98 -16.92 -0.26
N PHE A 254 -5.97 -17.35 0.49
CA PHE A 254 -6.81 -18.45 0.01
C PHE A 254 -7.47 -17.93 -1.26
N SER A 255 -7.17 -18.52 -2.42
CA SER A 255 -8.15 -18.51 -3.50
C SER A 255 -9.37 -19.20 -2.90
N THR A 256 -10.46 -18.47 -2.73
CA THR A 256 -11.75 -19.14 -2.63
C THR A 256 -12.03 -19.70 -4.01
N ASP A 257 -11.43 -20.84 -4.33
CA ASP A 257 -12.15 -21.81 -5.14
C ASP A 257 -13.46 -22.02 -4.39
N GLU A 258 -14.57 -21.79 -5.09
CA GLU A 258 -15.91 -22.03 -4.58
C GLU A 258 -16.03 -23.50 -4.17
N VAL A 259 -15.66 -23.80 -2.92
CA VAL A 259 -16.10 -25.01 -2.25
C VAL A 259 -17.57 -24.79 -1.93
N GLY A 260 -18.41 -25.27 -2.85
CA GLY A 260 -19.84 -25.47 -2.64
C GLY A 260 -20.73 -24.45 -3.34
N LYS A 261 -21.02 -24.71 -4.62
CA LYS A 261 -22.39 -24.75 -5.18
C LYS A 261 -22.43 -25.68 -6.38
#